data_AF-A0A8J3R3F3-F1
#
_entry.id   AF-A0A8J3R3F3-F1
#
_cell.length_a   1.000
_cell.length_b   1.000
_cell.length_c   1.000
_cell.angle_alpha   90.00
_cell.angle_beta   90.00
_cell.angle_gamma   90.00
#
_symmetry.space_group_name_H-M   'P 1'
#
loop_
_entity.id
_entity.type
_entity.pdbx_description
1 polymer ?
#
loop_
_entity_poly.entity_id
_entity_poly.type
_entity_poly.pdbx_seq_one_letter_code
_entity_poly.pdbx_strand_id
1 'polypeptide(L)'
;MAPLVVALAVLGGIGSFATLRALAEPWFGSRAWIVPIGIDLGILALLAWDLLMEFADMPWPVLRWVAWAFITATVVLNIAAAHGDAVAGLMHAAMPVLFVTVIEGIRHLIRRLVGLATGTRRERVPLSRWILAPASSFLLWRRMVLWNITSYPRGLQLEYLHLQAISDLHQTHGRWLWRWKAPLSERIAVRLQLAGAAFPAAVPAQAEQPDGDEQLIRAAQAIVSEAEQRGVRLSQMDLAAQLRAQGHRIANERLRWLATTIGLRREPV
;
A
#
# COMPACT_ATOMS: atom_id res chain seq x y z
N MET A 1 15.06 -5.67 -4.90
CA MET A 1 14.87 -6.72 -3.88
C MET A 1 15.89 -7.85 -4.00
N ALA A 2 16.12 -8.41 -5.19
CA ALA A 2 17.17 -9.43 -5.43
C ALA A 2 18.59 -9.11 -4.87
N PRO A 3 19.14 -7.88 -4.98
CA PRO A 3 20.50 -7.61 -4.48
C PRO A 3 20.60 -7.64 -2.94
N LEU A 4 19.50 -7.38 -2.23
CA LEU A 4 19.47 -7.40 -0.78
C LEU A 4 19.47 -8.84 -0.25
N VAL A 5 18.69 -9.72 -0.89
CA VAL A 5 18.67 -11.16 -0.61
C VAL A 5 20.05 -11.79 -0.84
N VAL A 6 20.73 -11.41 -1.92
CA VAL A 6 22.09 -11.88 -2.23
C VAL A 6 23.11 -11.33 -1.23
N ALA A 7 23.01 -10.06 -0.82
CA ALA A 7 23.91 -9.48 0.18
C ALA A 7 23.78 -10.14 1.57
N LEU A 8 22.57 -10.54 1.98
CA LEU A 8 22.36 -11.28 3.22
C LEU A 8 22.83 -12.72 3.18
N ALA A 9 22.72 -13.37 2.01
CA ALA A 9 23.27 -14.71 1.79
C ALA A 9 24.79 -14.75 2.03
N VAL A 10 25.49 -13.68 1.63
CA VAL A 10 26.94 -13.55 1.79
C VAL A 10 27.34 -13.27 3.24
N LEU A 11 26.51 -12.56 4.02
CA LEU A 11 26.86 -12.11 5.38
C LEU A 11 26.81 -13.22 6.43
N GLY A 12 25.98 -14.26 6.24
CA GLY A 12 25.80 -15.35 7.23
C GLY A 12 26.83 -16.49 7.15
N GLY A 13 27.35 -16.79 5.96
CA GLY A 13 28.01 -18.07 5.70
C GLY A 13 29.49 -18.18 6.14
N ILE A 14 30.24 -17.07 6.19
CA ILE A 14 31.71 -17.17 6.24
C ILE A 14 32.23 -17.65 7.61
N GLY A 15 31.54 -17.30 8.71
CA GLY A 15 31.98 -17.67 10.07
C GLY A 15 31.55 -19.07 10.54
N SER A 16 30.34 -19.52 10.15
CA SER A 16 29.76 -20.80 10.61
C SER A 16 30.17 -21.99 9.76
N PHE A 17 30.78 -21.76 8.59
CA PHE A 17 31.12 -22.81 7.64
C PHE A 17 32.17 -23.78 8.18
N ALA A 18 33.24 -23.24 8.79
CA ALA A 18 34.35 -24.04 9.29
C ALA A 18 33.95 -24.92 10.48
N THR A 19 33.13 -24.38 11.39
CA THR A 19 32.63 -25.10 12.57
C THR A 19 31.67 -26.22 12.18
N LEU A 20 30.66 -25.91 11.35
CA LEU A 20 29.69 -26.92 10.91
C LEU A 20 30.34 -28.01 10.05
N ARG A 21 31.35 -27.67 9.25
CA ARG A 21 32.12 -28.65 8.47
C ARG A 21 32.89 -29.60 9.40
N ALA A 22 33.58 -29.07 10.42
CA ALA A 22 34.33 -29.87 11.37
C ALA A 22 33.43 -30.82 12.19
N LEU A 23 32.22 -30.37 12.55
CA LEU A 23 31.20 -31.19 13.21
C LEU A 23 30.63 -32.30 12.32
N ALA A 24 30.56 -32.07 11.00
CA ALA A 24 30.05 -33.04 10.03
C ALA A 24 31.12 -34.02 9.53
N GLU A 25 32.41 -33.72 9.71
CA GLU A 25 33.55 -34.53 9.27
C GLU A 25 33.52 -36.00 9.75
N PRO A 26 33.11 -36.32 10.99
CA PRO A 26 33.03 -37.71 11.47
C PRO A 26 31.98 -38.55 10.72
N TRP A 27 30.95 -37.92 10.16
CA TRP A 27 29.80 -38.61 9.55
C TRP A 27 29.85 -38.55 8.01
N PHE A 28 30.43 -37.49 7.44
CA PHE A 28 30.42 -37.22 6.00
C PHE A 28 31.81 -37.21 5.36
N GLY A 29 32.89 -37.32 6.15
CA GLY A 29 34.27 -37.36 5.67
C GLY A 29 34.60 -36.19 4.74
N SER A 30 35.13 -36.49 3.55
CA SER A 30 35.48 -35.48 2.54
C SER A 30 34.30 -34.65 2.01
N ARG A 31 33.05 -35.08 2.24
CA ARG A 31 31.83 -34.38 1.82
C ARG A 31 31.17 -33.56 2.91
N ALA A 32 31.82 -33.40 4.07
CA ALA A 32 31.31 -32.61 5.20
C ALA A 32 31.02 -31.14 4.85
N TRP A 33 31.58 -30.61 3.77
CA TRP A 33 31.29 -29.27 3.26
C TRP A 33 29.84 -29.11 2.74
N ILE A 34 29.14 -30.20 2.40
CA ILE A 34 27.76 -30.15 1.90
C ILE A 34 26.78 -29.75 3.02
N VAL A 35 27.04 -30.16 4.26
CA VAL A 35 26.13 -29.94 5.40
C VAL A 35 25.99 -28.44 5.72
N PRO A 36 27.07 -27.64 5.93
CA PRO A 36 26.95 -26.21 6.14
C PRO A 36 26.25 -25.50 4.98
N ILE A 37 26.59 -25.86 3.73
CA ILE A 37 26.01 -25.25 2.54
C ILE A 37 24.52 -25.54 2.45
N GLY A 38 24.10 -26.79 2.69
CA GLY A 38 22.70 -27.18 2.67
C GLY A 38 21.88 -26.44 3.73
N ILE A 39 22.43 -26.30 4.94
CA ILE A 39 21.79 -25.57 6.04
C ILE A 39 21.66 -24.08 5.69
N ASP A 40 22.74 -23.43 5.26
CA ASP A 40 22.72 -22.00 4.95
C ASP A 40 21.82 -21.70 3.75
N LEU A 41 21.91 -22.49 2.67
CA LEU A 41 21.07 -22.34 1.49
C LEU A 41 19.59 -22.60 1.82
N GLY A 42 19.30 -23.59 2.68
CA GLY A 42 17.95 -23.88 3.16
C GLY A 42 17.37 -22.75 4.00
N ILE A 43 18.14 -22.21 4.95
CA ILE A 43 17.75 -21.05 5.76
C ILE A 43 17.49 -19.84 4.87
N LEU A 44 18.38 -19.56 3.91
CA LEU A 44 18.22 -18.45 2.98
C LEU A 44 16.99 -18.60 2.09
N ALA A 45 16.73 -19.80 1.57
CA ALA A 45 15.54 -20.07 0.78
C ALA A 45 14.25 -19.88 1.58
N LEU A 46 14.19 -20.41 2.81
CA LEU A 46 13.05 -20.25 3.72
C LEU A 46 12.81 -18.79 4.09
N LEU A 47 13.86 -18.04 4.40
CA LEU A 47 13.77 -16.62 4.73
C LEU A 47 13.39 -15.76 3.53
N ALA A 48 13.94 -16.04 2.34
CA ALA A 48 13.56 -15.35 1.12
C ALA A 48 12.10 -15.59 0.77
N TRP A 49 11.63 -16.84 0.93
CA TRP A 49 10.22 -17.17 0.70
C TRP A 49 9.30 -16.55 1.75
N ASP A 50 9.66 -16.57 3.03
CA ASP A 50 8.91 -15.88 4.09
C ASP A 50 8.79 -14.38 3.79
N LEU A 51 9.88 -13.76 3.35
CA LEU A 51 9.92 -12.35 2.99
C LEU A 51 9.07 -12.04 1.75
N LEU A 52 9.06 -12.95 0.77
CA LEU A 52 8.22 -12.86 -0.41
C LEU A 52 6.73 -12.98 -0.06
N MET A 53 6.38 -13.89 0.85
CA MET A 53 5.01 -14.09 1.32
C MET A 53 4.50 -12.89 2.14
N GLU A 54 5.36 -12.32 2.99
CA GLU A 54 5.06 -11.07 3.70
C GLU A 54 4.91 -9.88 2.72
N PHE A 55 5.71 -9.86 1.65
CA PHE A 55 5.54 -8.86 0.59
C PHE A 55 4.23 -9.02 -0.20
N ALA A 56 3.75 -10.26 -0.34
CA ALA A 56 2.49 -10.59 -1.01
C ALA A 56 1.24 -10.43 -0.12
N ASP A 57 1.38 -9.88 1.10
CA ASP A 57 0.30 -9.74 2.10
C ASP A 57 -0.39 -11.08 2.46
N MET A 58 0.35 -12.20 2.30
CA MET A 58 -0.10 -13.55 2.65
C MET A 58 0.91 -14.21 3.60
N PRO A 59 0.98 -13.79 4.87
CA PRO A 59 1.96 -14.31 5.80
C PRO A 59 1.67 -15.78 6.13
N TRP A 60 2.63 -16.67 5.87
CA TRP A 60 2.52 -18.10 6.19
C TRP A 60 3.36 -18.46 7.42
N PRO A 61 2.79 -18.46 8.64
CA PRO A 61 3.56 -18.55 9.88
C PRO A 61 4.30 -19.89 10.06
N VAL A 62 3.94 -20.93 9.30
CA VAL A 62 4.63 -22.23 9.33
C VAL A 62 6.09 -22.09 8.90
N LEU A 63 6.34 -21.34 7.83
CA LEU A 63 7.69 -21.15 7.30
C LEU A 63 8.60 -20.45 8.31
N ARG A 64 8.03 -19.53 9.08
CA ARG A 64 8.70 -18.85 10.19
C ARG A 64 9.11 -19.83 11.28
N TRP A 65 8.22 -20.72 11.71
CA TRP A 65 8.54 -21.72 12.73
C TRP A 65 9.65 -22.66 12.27
N VAL A 66 9.62 -23.08 11.00
CA VAL A 66 10.67 -23.92 10.42
C VAL A 66 12.00 -23.16 10.36
N ALA A 67 12.02 -21.93 9.86
CA ALA A 67 13.23 -21.10 9.82
C ALA A 67 13.81 -20.88 11.23
N TRP A 68 12.96 -20.62 12.23
CA TRP A 68 13.39 -20.49 13.64
C TRP A 68 13.98 -21.78 14.19
N ALA A 69 13.42 -22.94 13.84
CA ALA A 69 13.98 -24.23 14.23
C ALA A 69 15.39 -24.43 13.65
N PHE A 70 15.58 -24.15 12.36
CA PHE A 70 16.90 -24.25 11.70
C PHE A 70 17.92 -23.28 12.31
N ILE A 71 17.54 -22.02 12.51
CA ILE A 71 18.40 -21.01 13.15
C ILE A 71 18.80 -21.45 14.57
N THR A 72 17.84 -21.93 15.36
CA THR A 72 18.10 -22.41 16.72
C THR A 72 19.06 -23.59 16.70
N ALA A 73 18.87 -24.53 15.78
CA ALA A 73 19.79 -25.64 15.59
C ALA A 73 21.20 -25.15 15.22
N THR A 74 21.33 -24.18 14.31
CA THR A 74 22.63 -23.58 13.93
C THR A 74 23.31 -22.90 15.12
N VAL A 75 22.57 -22.18 15.97
CA VAL A 75 23.11 -21.55 17.19
C VAL A 75 23.59 -22.63 18.17
N VAL A 76 22.79 -23.65 18.42
CA VAL A 76 23.13 -24.76 19.35
C VAL A 76 24.37 -25.51 18.86
N LEU A 77 24.47 -25.81 17.56
CA LEU A 77 25.63 -26.49 16.98
C LEU A 77 26.91 -25.65 17.08
N ASN A 78 26.80 -24.33 16.85
CA ASN A 78 27.93 -23.41 17.01
C ASN A 78 28.38 -23.28 18.47
N ILE A 79 27.47 -23.28 19.43
CA ILE A 79 27.80 -23.29 20.86
C ILE A 79 28.44 -24.63 21.25
N ALA A 80 27.90 -25.76 20.76
CA ALA A 80 28.44 -27.08 21.02
C ALA A 80 29.88 -27.24 20.50
N ALA A 81 30.23 -26.57 19.40
CA ALA A 81 31.58 -26.53 18.85
C ALA A 81 32.61 -25.91 19.81
N ALA A 82 32.18 -25.15 20.81
CA ALA A 82 33.05 -24.51 21.79
C ALA A 82 33.52 -25.43 22.93
N HIS A 83 33.13 -26.72 22.92
CA HIS A 83 33.59 -27.74 23.89
C HIS A 83 33.50 -27.32 25.37
N GLY A 84 32.52 -26.49 25.75
CA GLY A 84 32.27 -26.07 27.13
C GLY A 84 32.89 -24.73 27.55
N ASP A 85 33.64 -24.05 26.67
CA ASP A 85 34.09 -22.67 26.92
C ASP A 85 32.97 -21.67 26.60
N ALA A 86 32.51 -20.94 27.63
CA ALA A 86 31.45 -19.96 27.53
C ALA A 86 31.80 -18.78 26.60
N VAL A 87 33.07 -18.35 26.57
CA VAL A 87 33.51 -17.22 25.73
C VAL A 87 33.60 -17.67 24.27
N ALA A 88 34.18 -18.83 24.01
CA ALA A 88 34.19 -19.42 22.67
C ALA A 88 32.77 -19.71 22.15
N GLY A 89 31.87 -20.20 23.01
CA GLY A 89 30.47 -20.43 22.67
C GLY A 89 29.76 -19.14 22.26
N LEU A 90 30.00 -18.05 22.99
CA LEU A 90 29.47 -16.72 22.64
C LEU A 90 30.04 -16.22 21.30
N MET A 91 31.34 -16.39 21.05
CA MET A 91 31.97 -15.98 19.78
C MET A 91 31.39 -16.76 18.59
N HIS A 92 31.15 -18.06 18.74
CA HIS A 92 30.56 -18.89 17.69
C HIS A 92 29.06 -18.60 17.49
N ALA A 93 28.33 -18.21 18.54
CA ALA A 93 26.92 -17.81 18.44
C ALA A 93 26.70 -16.40 17.88
N ALA A 94 27.71 -15.53 17.94
CA ALA A 94 27.59 -14.12 17.56
C ALA A 94 27.14 -13.92 16.10
N MET A 95 27.71 -14.70 15.17
CA MET A 95 27.40 -14.57 13.74
C MET A 95 25.95 -14.96 13.40
N PRO A 96 25.43 -16.13 13.85
CA PRO A 96 24.02 -16.47 13.69
C PRO A 96 23.06 -15.45 14.33
N VAL A 97 23.38 -14.93 15.53
CA VAL A 97 22.53 -13.95 16.22
C VAL A 97 22.46 -12.62 15.45
N LEU A 98 23.60 -12.14 14.93
CA LEU A 98 23.64 -10.96 14.07
C LEU A 98 22.79 -11.16 12.81
N PHE A 99 22.92 -12.31 12.15
CA PHE A 99 22.13 -12.65 10.97
C PHE A 99 20.62 -12.60 11.24
N VAL A 100 20.15 -13.21 12.33
CA VAL A 100 18.74 -13.19 12.74
C VAL A 100 18.24 -11.77 12.97
N THR A 101 19.05 -10.96 13.65
CA THR A 101 18.70 -9.57 13.98
C THR A 101 18.52 -8.73 12.73
N VAL A 102 19.42 -8.88 11.74
CA VAL A 102 19.34 -8.16 10.45
C VAL A 102 18.09 -8.59 9.68
N ILE A 103 17.82 -9.91 9.59
CA ILE A 103 16.63 -10.46 8.92
C ILE A 103 15.33 -9.95 9.53
N GLU A 104 15.21 -9.93 10.87
CA GLU A 104 13.99 -9.44 11.54
C GLU A 104 13.82 -7.92 11.32
N GLY A 105 14.91 -7.16 11.28
CA GLY A 105 14.90 -5.74 10.93
C GLY A 105 14.35 -5.50 9.52
N ILE A 106 14.78 -6.29 8.55
CA ILE A 106 14.30 -6.20 7.16
C ILE A 106 12.84 -6.59 7.06
N ARG A 107 12.42 -7.65 7.76
CA ARG A 107 11.02 -8.05 7.83
C ARG A 107 10.15 -6.93 8.40
N HIS A 108 10.60 -6.28 9.48
CA HIS A 108 9.91 -5.13 10.06
C HIS A 108 9.79 -3.97 9.05
N LEU A 109 10.85 -3.71 8.29
CA LEU A 109 10.84 -2.68 7.25
C LEU A 109 9.84 -3.01 6.12
N ILE A 110 9.83 -4.26 5.63
CA ILE A 110 8.90 -4.67 4.57
C ILE A 110 7.46 -4.62 5.06
N ARG A 111 7.15 -5.10 6.26
CA ARG A 111 5.82 -4.94 6.87
C ARG A 111 5.38 -3.48 6.96
N ARG A 112 6.31 -2.58 7.27
CA ARG A 112 6.04 -1.15 7.30
C ARG A 112 5.76 -0.60 5.90
N LEU A 113 6.52 -1.00 4.88
CA LEU A 113 6.32 -0.57 3.50
C LEU A 113 5.02 -1.11 2.89
N VAL A 114 4.75 -2.40 3.06
CA VAL A 114 3.52 -3.06 2.59
C VAL A 114 2.31 -2.51 3.33
N GLY A 115 2.36 -2.39 4.66
CA GLY A 115 1.26 -1.83 5.44
C GLY A 115 0.90 -0.38 5.09
N LEU A 116 1.86 0.39 4.53
CA LEU A 116 1.61 1.72 3.96
C LEU A 116 1.03 1.63 2.53
N ALA A 117 1.52 0.70 1.71
CA ALA A 117 1.09 0.53 0.32
C ALA A 117 -0.33 -0.05 0.20
N THR A 118 -0.70 -1.03 1.03
CA THR A 118 -2.03 -1.68 1.00
C THR A 118 -3.09 -0.82 1.71
N GLY A 119 -2.69 0.24 2.42
CA GLY A 119 -3.60 1.09 3.19
C GLY A 119 -4.34 0.36 4.31
N THR A 120 -4.00 -0.90 4.62
CA THR A 120 -4.65 -1.73 5.63
C THR A 120 -4.31 -1.31 7.05
N ARG A 121 -3.17 -0.63 7.24
CA ARG A 121 -2.75 -0.13 8.55
C ARG A 121 -3.31 1.26 8.80
N ARG A 122 -4.34 1.34 9.64
CA ARG A 122 -4.86 2.61 10.15
C ARG A 122 -3.75 3.39 10.87
N GLU A 123 -3.37 4.53 10.33
CA GLU A 123 -2.48 5.49 10.96
C GLU A 123 -3.06 5.91 12.31
N ARG A 124 -2.23 5.87 13.35
CA ARG A 124 -2.64 6.23 14.70
C ARG A 124 -2.76 7.75 14.81
N VAL A 125 -3.76 8.23 15.54
CA VAL A 125 -3.85 9.65 15.92
C VAL A 125 -2.60 10.00 16.74
N PRO A 126 -1.89 11.11 16.43
CA PRO A 126 -0.68 11.51 17.14
C PRO A 126 -0.89 11.64 18.65
N LEU A 127 0.05 11.14 19.45
CA LEU A 127 0.03 11.24 20.92
C LEU A 127 -0.04 12.70 21.41
N SER A 128 0.61 13.63 20.70
CA SER A 128 0.52 15.06 21.01
C SER A 128 -0.93 15.57 21.01
N ARG A 129 -1.75 15.15 20.03
CA ARG A 129 -3.16 15.57 19.94
C ARG A 129 -4.01 14.98 21.05
N TRP A 130 -3.69 13.76 21.52
CA TRP A 130 -4.35 13.19 22.69
C TRP A 130 -4.15 14.01 23.96
N ILE A 131 -2.96 14.63 24.13
CA ILE A 131 -2.66 15.50 25.26
C ILE A 131 -3.33 16.87 25.09
N LEU A 132 -3.21 17.48 23.91
CA LEU A 132 -3.71 18.83 23.63
C LEU A 132 -5.24 18.90 23.47
N ALA A 133 -5.86 17.85 22.94
CA ALA A 133 -7.28 17.82 22.61
C ALA A 133 -7.84 16.37 22.72
N PRO A 134 -8.01 15.83 23.94
CA PRO A 134 -8.40 14.44 24.14
C PRO A 134 -9.80 14.12 23.59
N ALA A 135 -10.77 15.02 23.78
CA ALA A 135 -12.15 14.79 23.36
C ALA A 135 -12.31 14.74 21.82
N SER A 136 -11.72 15.68 21.09
CA SER A 136 -11.76 15.68 19.62
C SER A 136 -10.92 14.54 19.03
N SER A 137 -9.82 14.17 19.69
CA SER A 137 -9.02 13.01 19.33
C SER A 137 -9.79 11.71 19.44
N PHE A 138 -10.56 11.53 20.52
CA PHE A 138 -11.42 10.37 20.70
C PHE A 138 -12.54 10.29 19.64
N LEU A 139 -13.21 11.41 19.34
CA LEU A 139 -14.25 11.45 18.32
C LEU A 139 -13.70 11.16 16.92
N LEU A 140 -12.53 11.73 16.58
CA LEU A 140 -11.85 11.46 15.31
C LEU A 140 -11.46 9.97 15.22
N TRP A 141 -10.83 9.44 16.26
CA TRP A 141 -10.43 8.03 16.32
C TRP A 141 -11.64 7.10 16.16
N ARG A 142 -12.71 7.34 16.92
CA ARG A 142 -13.96 6.55 16.83
C ARG A 142 -14.53 6.58 15.41
N ARG A 143 -14.53 7.74 14.75
CA ARG A 143 -15.01 7.88 13.37
C ARG A 143 -14.11 7.16 12.35
N MET A 144 -12.79 7.26 12.50
CA MET A 144 -11.84 6.52 11.67
C MET A 144 -12.01 5.01 11.80
N VAL A 145 -12.31 4.53 13.02
CA VAL A 145 -12.60 3.11 13.29
C VAL A 145 -13.92 2.69 12.64
N LEU A 146 -15.01 3.42 12.87
CA LEU A 146 -16.34 3.06 12.38
C LEU A 146 -16.46 3.10 10.86
N TRP A 147 -15.74 4.00 10.18
CA TRP A 147 -15.84 4.20 8.72
C TRP A 147 -14.66 3.66 7.94
N ASN A 148 -13.87 2.81 8.59
CA ASN A 148 -12.68 2.22 8.01
C ASN A 148 -11.70 3.20 7.35
N ILE A 149 -11.59 4.44 7.86
CA ILE A 149 -10.64 5.43 7.36
C ILE A 149 -9.26 5.06 7.91
N THR A 150 -8.29 4.84 7.02
CA THR A 150 -6.97 4.34 7.38
C THR A 150 -5.91 5.44 7.44
N SER A 151 -6.13 6.58 6.79
CA SER A 151 -5.19 7.72 6.80
C SER A 151 -5.61 8.79 7.81
N TYR A 152 -4.67 9.23 8.66
CA TYR A 152 -4.89 10.29 9.65
C TYR A 152 -5.10 11.67 8.99
N PRO A 153 -4.26 12.13 8.04
CA PRO A 153 -4.52 13.37 7.30
C PRO A 153 -5.88 13.37 6.62
N ARG A 154 -6.30 12.23 6.06
CA ARG A 154 -7.63 12.10 5.45
C ARG A 154 -8.74 12.24 6.49
N GLY A 155 -8.61 11.59 7.65
CA GLY A 155 -9.55 11.74 8.76
C GLY A 155 -9.69 13.19 9.23
N LEU A 156 -8.56 13.90 9.35
CA LEU A 156 -8.53 15.30 9.78
C LEU A 156 -9.17 16.24 8.73
N GLN A 157 -8.91 16.00 7.45
CA GLN A 157 -9.52 16.75 6.35
C GLN A 157 -11.05 16.62 6.36
N LEU A 158 -11.56 15.42 6.63
CA LEU A 158 -13.01 15.18 6.73
C LEU A 158 -13.63 15.85 7.95
N GLU A 159 -12.91 15.89 9.07
CA GLU A 159 -13.32 16.65 10.25
C GLU A 159 -13.40 18.16 9.93
N TYR A 160 -12.41 18.70 9.22
CA TYR A 160 -12.40 20.09 8.78
C TYR A 160 -13.55 20.42 7.83
N LEU A 161 -13.76 19.60 6.78
CA LEU A 161 -14.86 19.78 5.82
C LEU A 161 -16.23 19.75 6.52
N HIS A 162 -16.40 18.88 7.51
CA HIS A 162 -17.62 18.81 8.29
C HIS A 162 -17.85 20.08 9.12
N LEU A 163 -16.81 20.61 9.76
CA LEU A 163 -16.91 21.85 10.53
C LEU A 163 -17.22 23.04 9.60
N GLN A 164 -16.62 23.09 8.41
CA GLN A 164 -16.90 24.10 7.41
C GLN A 164 -18.36 24.04 6.96
N ALA A 165 -18.86 22.86 6.59
CA ALA A 165 -20.24 22.69 6.16
C ALA A 165 -21.26 23.04 7.27
N ILE A 166 -20.94 22.75 8.54
CA ILE A 166 -21.75 23.21 9.67
C ILE A 166 -21.69 24.74 9.80
N SER A 167 -20.53 25.35 9.59
CA SER A 167 -20.35 26.80 9.70
C SER A 167 -21.13 27.55 8.62
N ASP A 168 -21.16 27.01 7.40
CA ASP A 168 -21.97 27.54 6.30
C ASP A 168 -23.47 27.47 6.66
N LEU A 169 -23.92 26.34 7.23
CA LEU A 169 -25.30 26.21 7.72
C LEU A 169 -25.62 27.21 8.85
N HIS A 170 -24.66 27.48 9.75
CA HIS A 170 -24.83 28.48 10.80
C HIS A 170 -24.93 29.89 10.23
N GLN A 171 -24.22 30.19 9.14
CA GLN A 171 -24.28 31.48 8.48
C GLN A 171 -25.63 31.71 7.79
N THR A 172 -26.16 30.72 7.07
CA THR A 172 -27.42 30.85 6.32
C THR A 172 -28.65 30.75 7.22
N HIS A 173 -28.65 29.83 8.19
CA HIS A 173 -29.83 29.49 8.98
C HIS A 173 -29.76 29.95 10.44
N GLY A 174 -28.65 30.54 10.85
CA GLY A 174 -28.38 30.97 12.23
C GLY A 174 -27.84 29.84 13.11
N ARG A 175 -27.00 30.21 14.09
CA ARG A 175 -26.23 29.29 14.96
C ARG A 175 -27.05 28.23 15.70
N TRP A 176 -28.29 28.56 16.06
CA TRP A 176 -29.18 27.68 16.82
C TRP A 176 -30.33 27.12 15.96
N LEU A 177 -30.82 27.93 15.03
CA LEU A 177 -31.98 27.64 14.21
C LEU A 177 -31.66 26.69 13.05
N TRP A 178 -30.39 26.50 12.67
CA TRP A 178 -30.00 25.61 11.56
C TRP A 178 -30.56 24.18 11.69
N ARG A 179 -30.66 23.62 12.90
CA ARG A 179 -31.20 22.26 13.09
C ARG A 179 -32.68 22.15 12.68
N TRP A 180 -33.40 23.26 12.77
CA TRP A 180 -34.84 23.38 12.54
C TRP A 180 -35.18 23.99 11.18
N LYS A 181 -34.43 25.01 10.75
CA LYS A 181 -34.64 25.76 9.51
C LYS A 181 -33.95 25.17 8.29
N ALA A 182 -32.83 24.46 8.45
CA ALA A 182 -32.12 23.93 7.28
C ALA A 182 -32.97 22.88 6.55
N PRO A 183 -33.10 22.95 5.21
CA PRO A 183 -33.82 21.96 4.44
C PRO A 183 -33.18 20.57 4.61
N LEU A 184 -33.99 19.52 4.42
CA LEU A 184 -33.55 18.14 4.61
C LEU A 184 -32.39 17.78 3.66
N SER A 185 -32.41 18.31 2.43
CA SER A 185 -31.37 18.12 1.42
C SER A 185 -29.99 18.58 1.90
N GLU A 186 -29.90 19.76 2.50
CA GLU A 186 -28.64 20.30 3.03
C GLU A 186 -28.13 19.51 4.23
N ARG A 187 -29.03 19.12 5.16
CA ARG A 187 -28.67 18.28 6.31
C ARG A 187 -28.16 16.90 5.88
N ILE A 188 -28.75 16.34 4.83
CA ILE A 188 -28.33 15.10 4.21
C ILE A 188 -26.99 15.29 3.49
N ALA A 189 -26.76 16.41 2.80
CA ALA A 189 -25.50 16.71 2.12
C ALA A 189 -24.30 16.71 3.10
N VAL A 190 -24.45 17.31 4.29
CA VAL A 190 -23.39 17.27 5.34
C VAL A 190 -23.12 15.84 5.82
N ARG A 191 -24.16 15.01 5.95
CA ARG A 191 -24.02 13.59 6.32
C ARG A 191 -23.41 12.76 5.20
N LEU A 192 -23.73 13.06 3.95
CA LEU A 192 -23.20 12.38 2.76
C LEU A 192 -21.75 12.74 2.48
N GLN A 193 -21.32 13.98 2.70
CA GLN A 193 -19.89 14.36 2.62
C GLN A 193 -19.03 13.53 3.57
N LEU A 194 -19.59 13.25 4.75
CA LEU A 194 -18.99 12.36 5.74
C LEU A 194 -19.06 10.88 5.33
N ALA A 195 -20.18 10.43 4.73
CA ALA A 195 -20.37 9.04 4.29
C ALA A 195 -19.58 8.69 3.01
N GLY A 196 -19.34 9.64 2.11
CA GLY A 196 -18.49 9.50 0.92
C GLY A 196 -17.00 9.29 1.25
N ALA A 197 -16.64 9.30 2.54
CA ALA A 197 -15.36 8.82 3.03
C ALA A 197 -15.36 7.34 3.45
N ALA A 198 -16.52 6.79 3.80
CA ALA A 198 -16.69 5.38 4.18
C ALA A 198 -16.80 4.46 2.95
N PHE A 199 -17.33 5.01 1.85
CA PHE A 199 -17.28 4.40 0.54
C PHE A 199 -16.34 5.27 -0.29
N PRO A 200 -15.15 4.82 -0.69
CA PRO A 200 -14.46 5.51 -1.77
C PRO A 200 -15.45 5.50 -2.92
N ALA A 201 -16.05 6.67 -3.20
CA ALA A 201 -16.69 6.90 -4.48
C ALA A 201 -15.70 6.37 -5.51
N ALA A 202 -16.18 5.44 -6.35
CA ALA A 202 -15.43 4.88 -7.46
C ALA A 202 -14.47 5.95 -7.99
N VAL A 203 -13.17 5.65 -7.92
CA VAL A 203 -12.02 6.44 -8.40
C VAL A 203 -12.38 7.91 -8.58
N PRO A 204 -11.90 8.87 -7.75
CA PRO A 204 -12.17 10.27 -8.03
C PRO A 204 -11.84 10.51 -9.50
N ALA A 205 -12.89 10.78 -10.29
CA ALA A 205 -12.72 11.19 -11.67
C ALA A 205 -11.68 12.29 -11.56
N GLN A 206 -10.52 12.00 -12.14
CA GLN A 206 -9.31 12.77 -11.96
C GLN A 206 -9.69 14.23 -12.03
N ALA A 207 -9.36 14.96 -10.95
CA ALA A 207 -9.70 16.37 -10.75
C ALA A 207 -9.90 17.06 -12.10
N GLU A 208 -11.15 17.48 -12.36
CA GLU A 208 -11.53 18.30 -13.50
C GLU A 208 -10.51 19.45 -13.60
N GLN A 209 -9.52 19.28 -14.47
CA GLN A 209 -8.66 20.34 -14.91
C GLN A 209 -9.49 21.05 -15.98
N PRO A 210 -9.98 22.27 -15.74
CA PRO A 210 -10.73 23.03 -16.75
C PRO A 210 -9.94 23.15 -18.06
N ASP A 211 -8.60 23.15 -17.95
CA ASP A 211 -7.66 23.20 -19.08
C ASP A 211 -7.67 21.90 -19.92
N GLY A 212 -7.87 20.73 -19.29
CA GLY A 212 -7.97 19.45 -19.98
C GLY A 212 -9.30 19.29 -20.71
N ASP A 213 -10.39 19.82 -20.15
CA ASP A 213 -11.72 19.76 -20.76
C ASP A 213 -11.81 20.71 -21.97
N GLU A 214 -11.20 21.90 -21.92
CA GLU A 214 -11.07 22.77 -23.10
C GLU A 214 -10.23 22.13 -24.21
N GLN A 215 -9.11 21.50 -23.87
CA GLN A 215 -8.25 20.81 -24.84
C GLN A 215 -8.99 19.64 -25.51
N LEU A 216 -9.75 18.86 -24.73
CA LEU A 216 -10.58 17.76 -25.24
C LEU A 216 -11.71 18.26 -26.14
N ILE A 217 -12.37 19.36 -25.80
CA ILE A 217 -13.39 19.98 -26.65
C ILE A 217 -12.78 20.46 -27.96
N ARG A 218 -11.63 21.15 -27.92
CA ARG A 218 -10.94 21.63 -29.13
C ARG A 218 -10.49 20.47 -30.02
N ALA A 219 -9.92 19.41 -29.45
CA ALA A 219 -9.49 18.23 -30.20
C ALA A 219 -10.68 17.54 -30.89
N ALA A 220 -11.79 17.38 -30.17
CA ALA A 220 -12.98 16.76 -30.72
C ALA A 220 -13.69 17.66 -31.76
N GLN A 221 -13.69 18.98 -31.60
CA GLN A 221 -14.16 19.91 -32.63
C GLN A 221 -13.31 19.86 -33.91
N ALA A 222 -11.98 19.78 -33.78
CA ALA A 222 -11.09 19.64 -34.94
C ALA A 222 -11.42 18.38 -35.74
N ILE A 223 -11.58 17.24 -35.05
CA ILE A 223 -11.96 15.96 -35.68
C ILE A 223 -13.31 16.06 -36.41
N VAL A 224 -14.32 16.66 -35.77
CA VAL A 224 -15.64 16.81 -36.37
C VAL A 224 -15.60 17.71 -37.60
N SER A 225 -14.89 18.84 -37.53
CA SER A 225 -14.74 19.76 -38.67
C SER A 225 -14.00 19.13 -39.85
N GLU A 226 -12.99 18.30 -39.59
CA GLU A 226 -12.25 17.59 -40.65
C GLU A 226 -13.14 16.55 -41.34
N ALA A 227 -13.99 15.85 -40.60
CA ALA A 227 -14.93 14.90 -41.19
C ALA A 227 -16.06 15.59 -41.97
N GLU A 228 -16.56 16.72 -41.48
CA GLU A 228 -17.54 17.54 -42.22
C GLU A 228 -16.97 18.05 -43.55
N GLN A 229 -15.71 18.51 -43.57
CA GLN A 229 -15.02 18.91 -44.80
C GLN A 229 -14.85 17.74 -45.78
N ARG A 230 -14.71 16.51 -45.27
CA ARG A 230 -14.64 15.28 -46.08
C ARG A 230 -16.04 14.74 -46.44
N GLY A 231 -17.12 15.39 -46.01
CA GLY A 231 -18.49 14.97 -46.27
C GLY A 231 -18.92 13.70 -45.53
N VAL A 232 -18.18 13.28 -44.49
CA VAL A 232 -18.44 12.06 -43.72
C VAL A 232 -19.14 12.42 -42.42
N ARG A 233 -20.27 11.77 -42.12
CA ARG A 233 -20.91 11.87 -40.80
C ARG A 233 -20.16 10.95 -39.83
N LEU A 234 -19.56 11.53 -38.79
CA LEU A 234 -18.91 10.77 -37.72
C LEU A 234 -19.94 10.22 -36.74
N SER A 235 -19.88 8.92 -36.48
CA SER A 235 -20.58 8.33 -35.34
C SER A 235 -19.86 8.66 -34.03
N GLN A 236 -20.58 8.59 -32.91
CA GLN A 236 -19.99 8.71 -31.57
C GLN A 236 -18.88 7.68 -31.34
N MET A 237 -18.99 6.48 -31.93
CA MET A 237 -17.97 5.44 -31.83
C MET A 237 -16.69 5.81 -32.59
N ASP A 238 -16.81 6.45 -33.75
CA ASP A 238 -15.68 6.86 -34.59
C ASP A 238 -14.91 8.01 -33.95
N LEU A 239 -15.62 8.99 -33.37
CA LEU A 239 -15.02 10.06 -32.59
C LEU A 239 -14.20 9.49 -31.42
N ALA A 240 -14.76 8.49 -30.72
CA ALA A 240 -14.09 7.84 -29.61
C ALA A 240 -12.84 7.07 -30.05
N ALA A 241 -12.87 6.43 -31.22
CA ALA A 241 -11.72 5.74 -31.78
C ALA A 241 -10.59 6.71 -32.14
N GLN A 242 -10.93 7.84 -32.78
CA GLN A 242 -9.94 8.85 -33.19
C GLN A 242 -9.33 9.61 -31.99
N LEU A 243 -10.12 9.95 -30.98
CA LEU A 243 -9.60 10.55 -29.74
C LEU A 243 -8.63 9.61 -29.00
N ARG A 244 -8.91 8.30 -28.98
CA ARG A 244 -8.00 7.30 -28.41
C ARG A 244 -6.73 7.13 -29.24
N ALA A 245 -6.82 7.21 -30.57
CA ALA A 245 -5.66 7.18 -31.46
C ALA A 245 -4.73 8.38 -31.24
N GLN A 246 -5.27 9.54 -30.85
CA GLN A 246 -4.51 10.74 -30.46
C GLN A 246 -3.99 10.70 -29.01
N GLY A 247 -4.18 9.59 -28.29
CA GLY A 247 -3.64 9.38 -26.94
C GLY A 247 -4.58 9.78 -25.79
N HIS A 248 -5.81 10.24 -26.07
CA HIS A 248 -6.77 10.58 -25.03
C HIS A 248 -7.48 9.32 -24.49
N ARG A 249 -7.24 8.98 -23.22
CA ARG A 249 -8.00 7.93 -22.51
C ARG A 249 -9.28 8.54 -21.90
N ILE A 250 -10.42 8.27 -22.53
CA ILE A 250 -11.71 8.86 -22.14
C ILE A 250 -12.65 7.75 -21.64
N ALA A 251 -13.25 7.95 -20.45
CA ALA A 251 -14.29 7.08 -19.92
C ALA A 251 -15.61 7.22 -20.71
N ASN A 252 -16.39 6.14 -20.82
CA ASN A 252 -17.62 6.12 -21.65
C ASN A 252 -18.64 7.20 -21.25
N GLU A 253 -18.72 7.57 -19.97
CA GLU A 253 -19.60 8.63 -19.49
C GLU A 253 -19.15 10.03 -19.96
N ARG A 254 -17.84 10.28 -19.96
CA ARG A 254 -17.24 11.54 -20.45
C ARG A 254 -17.37 11.71 -21.96
N LEU A 255 -17.28 10.62 -22.72
CA LEU A 255 -17.54 10.62 -24.17
C LEU A 255 -18.98 11.05 -24.48
N ARG A 256 -19.94 10.63 -23.65
CA ARG A 256 -21.36 10.95 -23.82
C ARG A 256 -21.62 12.44 -23.56
N TRP A 257 -20.99 13.01 -22.54
CA TRP A 257 -21.01 14.46 -22.31
C TRP A 257 -20.40 15.22 -23.49
N LEU A 258 -19.19 14.83 -23.94
CA LEU A 258 -18.47 15.50 -25.03
C LEU A 258 -19.25 15.51 -26.35
N ALA A 259 -19.86 14.38 -26.73
CA ALA A 259 -20.70 14.30 -27.93
C ALA A 259 -21.92 15.22 -27.85
N THR A 260 -22.48 15.40 -26.64
CA THR A 260 -23.62 16.32 -26.42
C THR A 260 -23.17 17.77 -26.51
N THR A 261 -22.02 18.12 -25.92
CA THR A 261 -21.44 19.47 -25.95
C THR A 261 -21.09 19.93 -27.37
N ILE A 262 -20.64 19.02 -28.23
CA ILE A 262 -20.25 19.32 -29.62
C ILE A 262 -21.44 19.21 -30.59
N GLY A 263 -22.62 18.80 -30.09
CA GLY A 263 -23.84 18.74 -30.90
C GLY A 263 -23.95 17.55 -31.84
N LEU A 264 -23.19 16.47 -31.62
CA LEU A 264 -23.31 15.23 -32.39
C LEU A 264 -24.66 14.56 -32.06
N ARG A 265 -25.59 14.62 -33.02
CA ARG A 265 -26.92 14.01 -32.89
C ARG A 265 -26.79 12.49 -32.86
N ARG A 266 -27.47 11.85 -31.90
CA ARG A 266 -27.56 10.39 -31.80
C ARG A 266 -28.18 9.82 -33.08
N GLU A 267 -27.58 8.76 -33.64
CA GLU A 267 -28.37 7.86 -34.47
C GLU A 267 -29.31 7.07 -33.56
N PRO A 268 -30.61 6.94 -33.91
CA PRO A 268 -31.48 6.01 -33.22
C PRO A 268 -30.99 4.59 -33.48
N VAL A 269 -30.92 3.80 -32.40
CA VAL A 269 -30.57 2.36 -32.40
C VAL A 269 -31.54 1.58 -33.29
#